data_AF-A0A8C5F2D6-F1
#
_entry.id   AF-A0A8C5F2D6-F1
#
_cell.length_a   1.000
_cell.length_b   1.000
_cell.length_c   1.000
_cell.angle_alpha   90.00
_cell.angle_beta   90.00
_cell.angle_gamma   90.00
#
_symmetry.space_group_name_H-M   'P 1'
#
loop_
_entity.id
_entity.type
_entity.pdbx_description
1 polymer ?
#
loop_
_entity_poly.entity_id
_entity_poly.type
_entity_poly.pdbx_seq_one_letter_code
_entity_poly.pdbx_strand_id
1 'polypeptide(L)' 'MGAHLARRYLGGADVEPDPLRMPSFDPGLGFAERKERGEPGVRPRPPGIGVILSAEEKKAAYQIPPHSTN' A
#
# COMPACT_ATOMS: atom_id res chain seq x y z
N MET A 1 3.30 16.27 9.43
CA MET A 1 3.59 14.82 9.27
C MET A 1 4.21 14.31 10.58
N GLY A 2 3.83 13.16 11.11
CA GLY A 2 4.49 12.54 12.30
C GLY A 2 3.77 12.64 13.66
N ALA A 3 2.61 13.29 13.75
CA ALA A 3 1.88 13.44 15.03
C ALA A 3 1.51 12.10 15.72
N HIS A 4 1.39 11.01 14.96
CA HIS A 4 1.12 9.68 15.50
C HIS A 4 2.25 9.16 16.39
N LEU A 5 3.49 9.62 16.19
CA LEU A 5 4.62 9.24 17.05
C LEU A 5 4.45 9.82 18.45
N ALA A 6 4.06 11.10 18.56
CA ALA A 6 3.78 11.71 19.85
C ALA A 6 2.63 10.99 20.58
N ARG A 7 1.57 10.59 19.86
CA ARG A 7 0.48 9.81 20.46
C ARG A 7 0.94 8.44 20.96
N ARG A 8 1.74 7.70 20.17
CA ARG A 8 2.25 6.38 20.56
C ARG A 8 3.21 6.43 21.75
N TYR A 9 4.13 7.39 21.76
CA TYR A 9 5.21 7.43 22.74
C TYR A 9 4.89 8.28 23.98
N LEU A 10 4.01 9.28 23.86
CA LEU A 10 3.60 10.12 24.99
C LEU A 10 2.16 9.83 25.46
N GLY A 11 1.30 9.33 24.59
CA GLY A 11 -0.12 9.07 24.88
C GLY A 11 -0.48 7.62 25.19
N GLY A 12 0.48 6.69 25.11
CA GLY A 12 0.26 5.25 25.32
C GLY A 12 0.26 4.43 24.03
N ALA A 13 0.64 3.15 24.15
CA ALA A 13 0.78 2.21 23.03
C ALA A 13 -0.34 1.15 22.97
N ASP A 14 -1.31 1.24 23.86
CA ASP A 14 -2.49 0.38 23.94
C ASP A 14 -3.50 0.68 22.82
N VAL A 15 -3.67 1.95 22.47
CA VAL A 15 -4.58 2.39 21.40
C VAL A 15 -3.88 2.52 20.05
N GLU A 16 -2.59 2.90 20.04
CA GLU A 16 -1.84 3.09 18.81
C GLU A 16 -1.29 1.75 18.27
N PRO A 17 -1.55 1.37 17.01
CA PRO A 17 -1.25 0.04 16.50
C PRO A 17 0.26 -0.21 16.33
N ASP A 18 0.71 -1.42 16.66
CA ASP A 18 2.11 -1.84 16.45
C ASP A 18 2.40 -2.04 14.95
N PRO A 19 3.27 -1.23 14.34
CA PRO A 19 3.52 -1.27 12.90
C PRO A 19 4.07 -2.61 12.41
N LEU A 20 4.69 -3.41 13.28
CA LEU A 20 5.26 -4.71 12.90
C LEU A 20 4.23 -5.85 12.91
N ARG A 21 3.04 -5.62 13.48
CA ARG A 21 2.04 -6.68 13.74
C ARG A 21 0.65 -6.34 13.20
N MET A 22 0.56 -5.45 12.21
CA MET A 22 -0.70 -5.14 11.52
C MET A 22 -0.93 -6.07 10.32
N PRO A 23 -2.20 -6.34 9.95
CA PRO A 23 -3.43 -5.95 10.65
C PRO A 23 -3.73 -6.86 11.85
N SER A 24 -4.21 -6.28 12.95
CA SER A 24 -4.59 -7.02 14.17
C SER A 24 -6.07 -7.41 14.23
N PHE A 25 -6.91 -6.79 13.39
CA PHE A 25 -8.33 -7.09 13.27
C PHE A 25 -8.62 -7.90 12.01
N ASP A 26 -9.69 -8.69 12.06
CA ASP A 26 -10.16 -9.44 10.90
C ASP A 26 -10.55 -8.50 9.74
N PRO A 27 -10.08 -8.75 8.50
CA PRO A 27 -10.40 -7.90 7.36
C PRO A 27 -11.89 -7.79 7.02
N GLY A 28 -12.72 -8.76 7.40
CA GLY A 28 -14.17 -8.76 7.21
C GLY A 28 -14.94 -8.04 8.32
N LEU A 29 -14.29 -7.66 9.43
CA LEU A 29 -14.95 -6.98 10.53
C LEU A 29 -15.58 -5.65 10.06
N GLY A 30 -16.92 -5.56 10.16
CA GLY A 30 -17.68 -4.40 9.72
C GLY A 30 -17.98 -4.35 8.23
N PHE A 31 -17.65 -5.38 7.45
CA PHE A 31 -17.91 -5.45 6.01
C PHE A 31 -18.72 -6.70 5.65
N ALA A 32 -19.99 -6.52 5.27
CA ALA A 32 -20.87 -7.61 4.88
C ALA A 32 -20.38 -8.36 3.63
N GLU A 33 -19.84 -7.63 2.63
CA GLU A 33 -19.30 -8.20 1.39
C GLU A 33 -18.02 -7.48 0.97
N ARG A 34 -16.93 -7.71 1.70
CA ARG A 34 -15.62 -7.15 1.32
C ARG A 34 -15.07 -7.86 0.08
N LYS A 35 -14.95 -7.12 -1.03
CA LYS A 35 -14.30 -7.62 -2.26
C LYS A 35 -12.77 -7.65 -2.10
N GLU A 36 -12.13 -8.65 -2.70
CA GLU A 36 -10.68 -8.69 -2.80
C GLU A 36 -10.15 -7.55 -3.69
N ARG A 37 -8.88 -7.21 -3.51
CA ARG A 37 -8.21 -6.31 -4.44
C ARG A 37 -8.14 -7.02 -5.79
N GLY A 38 -8.61 -6.37 -6.85
CA GLY A 38 -8.56 -6.93 -8.20
C GLY A 38 -7.15 -7.40 -8.58
N GLU A 39 -7.07 -8.35 -9.51
CA GLU A 39 -5.81 -8.93 -9.94
C GLU A 39 -4.80 -7.82 -10.23
N PRO A 40 -3.56 -7.92 -9.68
CA PRO A 40 -2.52 -7.01 -10.10
C PRO A 40 -2.34 -7.21 -11.61
N GLY A 41 -2.64 -6.18 -12.40
CA GLY A 41 -2.29 -6.18 -13.82
C GLY A 41 -0.83 -6.60 -13.99
N VAL A 42 -0.50 -7.21 -15.15
CA VAL A 42 0.85 -7.71 -15.43
C VAL A 42 1.85 -6.59 -15.14
N ARG A 43 2.63 -6.75 -14.06
CA ARG A 43 3.67 -5.78 -13.72
C ARG A 43 4.73 -5.84 -14.81
N PRO A 44 5.16 -4.71 -15.38
CA PRO A 44 6.26 -4.74 -16.33
C PRO A 44 7.48 -5.35 -15.64
N ARG A 45 8.20 -6.20 -16.37
CA ARG A 45 9.47 -6.75 -15.90
C ARG A 45 10.36 -5.57 -15.49
N PRO A 46 10.89 -5.54 -14.25
CA PRO A 46 11.82 -4.50 -13.88
C PRO A 46 13.04 -4.58 -14.81
N PRO A 47 13.67 -3.44 -15.13
CA PRO A 47 14.90 -3.47 -15.91
C PRO A 47 15.97 -4.28 -15.16
N GLY A 48 16.97 -4.78 -15.90
CA GLY A 48 18.07 -5.54 -15.32
C GLY A 48 18.77 -4.80 -14.18
N ILE A 49 19.38 -5.56 -13.26
CA ILE A 49 20.16 -5.01 -12.15
C ILE A 49 21.21 -4.02 -12.70
N GLY A 50 21.24 -2.80 -12.17
CA GLY A 50 22.18 -1.75 -12.57
C GLY A 50 21.65 -0.71 -13.57
N VAL A 51 20.43 -0.86 -14.08
CA VAL A 51 19.81 0.15 -14.96
C VAL A 51 19.07 1.20 -14.11
N ILE A 52 19.57 2.44 -14.13
CA ILE A 52 18.89 3.59 -13.52
C ILE A 52 17.93 4.17 -14.55
N LEU A 53 16.63 3.96 -14.33
CA LEU A 53 15.59 4.60 -15.14
C LEU A 53 15.49 6.09 -14.83
N SER A 54 15.30 6.89 -15.86
CA SER A 54 14.90 8.29 -15.75
C SER A 54 13.55 8.41 -15.04
N ALA A 55 13.22 9.60 -14.53
CA ALA A 55 11.93 9.85 -13.89
C ALA A 55 10.74 9.58 -14.83
N GLU A 56 10.91 9.86 -16.13
CA GLU A 56 9.90 9.66 -17.17
C GLU A 56 9.68 8.16 -17.46
N GLU A 57 10.76 7.39 -17.53
CA GLU A 57 10.71 5.94 -17.73
C GLU A 57 10.06 5.23 -16.53
N LYS A 58 10.33 5.69 -15.31
CA LYS A 58 9.64 5.21 -14.11
C LYS A 58 8.14 5.55 -14.16
N LYS A 59 7.79 6.77 -14.58
CA LYS A 59 6.39 7.18 -14.70
C LYS A 59 5.64 6.31 -15.71
N ALA A 60 6.24 6.05 -16.88
CA ALA A 60 5.65 5.19 -17.90
C ALA A 60 5.49 3.74 -17.44
N ALA A 61 6.49 3.17 -16.75
CA ALA A 61 6.45 1.79 -16.27
C ALA A 61 5.45 1.54 -15.13
N TYR A 62 5.13 2.56 -14.33
CA TYR A 62 4.22 2.43 -13.19
C TYR A 62 2.89 3.18 -13.37
N GLN A 63 2.59 3.64 -14.60
CA GLN A 63 1.29 4.23 -14.92
C GLN A 63 0.24 3.12 -14.83
N ILE A 64 -0.62 3.16 -13.81
CA ILE A 64 -1.77 2.26 -13.69
C ILE A 64 -2.65 2.49 -14.94
N PRO A 65 -3.01 1.44 -15.71
CA PRO A 65 -3.89 1.61 -16.85
C PRO A 65 -5.22 2.23 -16.37
N PRO A 66 -5.86 3.11 -17.17
CA PRO A 66 -7.16 3.62 -16.81
C PRO A 66 -8.08 2.44 -16.54
N HIS A 67 -8.75 2.48 -15.39
CA HIS A 67 -9.74 1.47 -15.02
C HIS A 67 -10.72 1.31 -16.18
N SER A 68 -10.71 0.15 -16.84
CA SER A 68 -11.73 -0.22 -17.80
C SER A 68 -13.03 -0.34 -17.03
N THR A 69 -13.90 0.66 -17.14
CA THR A 69 -15.30 0.53 -16.75
C THR A 69 -15.95 -0.50 -17.67
N ASN A 70 -16.23 -1.68 -17.15
CA ASN A 70 -17.35 -2.49 -17.60
C ASN A 70 -18.52 -2.24 -16.67
#